data_AF-A0AAU9DCZ3-F1
#
_entry.id   AF-A0AAU9DCZ3-F1
#
_cell.length_a   1.000
_cell.length_b   1.000
_cell.length_c   1.000
_cell.angle_alpha   90.00
_cell.angle_beta   90.00
_cell.angle_gamma   90.00
#
_symmetry.space_group_name_H-M   'P 1'
#
loop_
_entity.id
_entity.type
_entity.pdbx_description
1 polymer ?
#
loop_
_entity_poly.entity_id
_entity_poly.type
_entity_poly.pdbx_seq_one_letter_code
_entity_poly.pdbx_strand_id
1 'polypeptide(L)'
;MKNPIGLVLFLVLKFYPAGESVKLNSSLIFQALIFSPIIEEIICRKVILETLNDNGYLILGIAISLSIFVILHFEKTFLGNFFFILAGILLIWVQLKTKSLINAVLIHFLINLISILISRDIIKAIKLGDKP
;
A
#
# COMPACT_ATOMS: atom_id res chain seq x y z
N MET A 1 -5.49 14.50 22.54
CA MET A 1 -4.47 13.79 21.73
C MET A 1 -4.92 13.82 20.28
N LYS A 2 -4.12 14.41 19.37
CA LYS A 2 -4.44 14.44 17.93
C LYS A 2 -4.58 13.01 17.42
N ASN A 3 -5.63 12.70 16.65
CA ASN A 3 -5.90 11.38 16.11
C ASN A 3 -4.68 10.89 15.29
N PRO A 4 -3.86 9.96 15.81
CA PRO A 4 -2.61 9.56 15.16
C PRO A 4 -2.87 8.90 13.81
N ILE A 5 -4.08 8.38 13.58
CA ILE A 5 -4.49 7.73 12.33
C ILE A 5 -4.83 8.77 11.28
N GLY A 6 -5.57 9.81 11.67
CA GLY A 6 -5.78 10.97 10.81
C GLY A 6 -4.45 11.56 10.35
N LEU A 7 -3.44 11.55 11.24
CA LEU A 7 -2.07 11.93 10.90
C LEU A 7 -1.42 10.94 9.92
N VAL A 8 -1.41 9.62 10.17
CA VAL A 8 -0.80 8.65 9.23
C VAL A 8 -1.48 8.70 7.86
N LEU A 9 -2.82 8.72 7.81
CA LEU A 9 -3.56 8.83 6.56
C LEU A 9 -3.24 10.16 5.84
N PHE A 10 -3.20 11.27 6.58
CA PHE A 10 -2.77 12.56 6.03
C PHE A 10 -1.34 12.51 5.50
N LEU A 11 -0.42 11.84 6.20
CA LEU A 11 0.97 11.70 5.77
C LEU A 11 1.09 10.82 4.52
N VAL A 12 0.34 9.71 4.43
CA VAL A 12 0.27 8.85 3.23
C VAL A 12 -0.18 9.69 2.03
N LEU A 13 -1.25 10.48 2.18
CA LEU A 13 -1.74 11.35 1.10
C LEU A 13 -0.76 12.48 0.77
N LYS A 14 -0.13 13.09 1.78
CA LYS A 14 0.79 14.22 1.61
C LYS A 14 2.12 13.82 0.96
N PHE A 15 2.62 12.64 1.29
CA PHE A 15 3.90 12.13 0.79
C PHE A 15 3.75 11.14 -0.36
N TYR A 16 2.56 11.09 -0.96
CA TYR A 16 2.31 10.31 -2.16
C TYR A 16 3.31 10.73 -3.27
N PRO A 17 4.21 9.84 -3.74
CA PRO A 17 5.22 10.20 -4.72
C PRO A 17 4.58 10.40 -6.10
N ALA A 18 5.07 11.36 -6.88
CA ALA A 18 4.62 11.52 -8.26
C ALA A 18 4.98 10.25 -9.07
N GLY A 19 3.98 9.50 -9.50
CA GLY A 19 4.16 8.17 -10.10
C GLY A 19 5.06 8.19 -11.34
N GLU A 20 5.91 7.16 -11.45
CA GLU A 20 6.67 6.91 -12.67
C GLU A 20 5.74 6.48 -13.83
N SER A 21 6.26 6.48 -15.06
CA SER A 21 5.52 5.97 -16.22
C SER A 21 5.30 4.47 -16.08
N VAL A 22 4.04 4.05 -15.93
CA VAL A 22 3.61 2.65 -15.94
C VAL A 22 3.07 2.34 -17.32
N LYS A 23 3.74 1.42 -18.04
CA LYS A 23 3.24 0.93 -19.34
C LYS A 23 1.88 0.25 -19.11
N LEU A 24 0.81 0.92 -19.54
CA LEU A 24 -0.56 0.45 -19.34
C LEU A 24 -0.80 -0.84 -20.13
N ASN A 25 -0.79 -1.97 -19.42
CA ASN A 25 -1.22 -3.27 -19.92
C ASN A 25 -2.28 -3.80 -18.95
N SER A 26 -3.44 -4.19 -19.46
CA SER A 26 -4.56 -4.70 -18.65
C SER A 26 -4.15 -5.83 -17.71
N SER A 27 -3.21 -6.70 -18.12
CA SER A 27 -2.66 -7.75 -17.27
C SER A 27 -1.85 -7.21 -16.09
N LEU A 28 -1.04 -6.18 -16.31
CA LEU A 28 -0.25 -5.55 -15.25
C LEU A 28 -1.14 -4.77 -14.28
N ILE A 29 -2.18 -4.11 -14.80
CA ILE A 29 -3.17 -3.41 -13.98
C ILE A 29 -3.93 -4.40 -13.10
N PHE A 30 -4.41 -5.53 -13.67
CA PHE A 30 -5.08 -6.57 -12.91
C PHE A 30 -4.17 -7.14 -11.82
N GLN A 31 -2.90 -7.41 -12.15
CA GLN A 31 -1.93 -7.93 -11.20
C GLN A 31 -1.69 -6.94 -10.05
N ALA A 32 -1.41 -5.67 -10.37
CA ALA A 32 -1.09 -4.63 -9.38
C ALA A 32 -2.28 -4.28 -8.47
N LEU A 33 -3.51 -4.33 -9.00
CA LEU A 33 -4.70 -3.96 -8.24
C LEU A 33 -5.27 -5.13 -7.44
N ILE A 34 -5.36 -6.31 -8.03
CA ILE A 34 -6.15 -7.41 -7.44
C ILE A 34 -5.22 -8.50 -6.93
N PHE A 35 -4.41 -9.09 -7.83
CA PHE A 35 -3.66 -10.30 -7.49
C PHE A 35 -2.59 -10.05 -6.44
N SER A 36 -1.73 -9.04 -6.63
CA SER A 36 -0.63 -8.72 -5.70
C SER A 36 -1.14 -8.36 -4.32
N PRO A 37 -2.09 -7.40 -4.16
CA PRO A 37 -2.58 -7.02 -2.84
C PRO A 37 -3.19 -8.18 -2.05
N ILE A 38 -3.89 -9.11 -2.71
CA ILE A 38 -4.43 -10.30 -2.03
C ILE A 38 -3.30 -11.17 -1.47
N ILE A 39 -2.33 -11.53 -2.31
CA ILE A 39 -1.24 -12.42 -1.92
C ILE A 39 -0.36 -11.78 -0.84
N GLU A 40 -0.01 -10.51 -1.03
CA GLU A 40 0.86 -9.77 -0.12
C GLU A 40 0.22 -9.59 1.26
N GLU A 41 -1.08 -9.27 1.32
CA GLU A 41 -1.77 -9.15 2.61
C GLU A 41 -2.00 -10.52 3.26
N ILE A 42 -2.23 -11.60 2.51
CA ILE A 42 -2.25 -12.96 3.09
C ILE A 42 -0.92 -13.26 3.79
N ILE A 43 0.21 -13.04 3.11
CA ILE A 43 1.53 -13.33 3.67
C ILE A 43 1.82 -12.40 4.85
N CYS A 44 1.73 -11.09 4.64
CA CYS A 44 2.16 -10.11 5.63
C CYS A 44 1.21 -10.03 6.83
N ARG A 45 -0.11 -10.09 6.62
CA ARG A 45 -1.11 -9.90 7.68
C ARG A 45 -1.57 -11.21 8.28
N LYS A 46 -2.06 -12.13 7.44
CA LYS A 46 -2.67 -13.37 7.95
C LYS A 46 -1.63 -14.35 8.43
N VAL A 47 -0.58 -14.60 7.65
CA VAL A 47 0.45 -15.60 7.99
C VAL A 47 1.43 -15.04 9.02
N ILE A 48 1.96 -13.83 8.82
CA ILE A 48 3.01 -13.30 9.69
C ILE A 48 2.43 -12.56 10.90
N LEU A 49 1.72 -11.45 10.67
CA LEU A 49 1.30 -10.56 11.76
C LEU A 49 0.32 -11.23 12.72
N GLU A 50 -0.72 -11.88 12.20
CA GLU A 50 -1.76 -12.52 13.01
C GLU A 50 -1.20 -13.71 13.79
N THR A 51 -0.49 -14.63 13.12
CA THR A 51 0.15 -15.78 13.80
C THR A 51 1.09 -15.33 14.92
N LEU A 52 1.97 -14.36 14.67
CA LEU A 52 2.90 -13.90 15.71
C LEU A 52 2.17 -13.16 16.84
N ASN A 53 1.16 -12.36 16.51
CA ASN A 53 0.32 -11.70 17.52
C ASN A 53 -0.39 -12.71 18.42
N ASP A 54 -0.96 -13.77 17.84
CA ASP A 54 -1.74 -14.77 18.57
C ASP A 54 -0.85 -15.66 19.47
N ASN A 55 0.45 -15.75 19.16
CA ASN A 55 1.47 -16.36 20.00
C ASN A 55 2.14 -15.37 20.99
N GLY A 56 1.61 -14.15 21.13
CA GLY A 56 2.11 -13.14 22.08
C GLY A 56 3.30 -12.30 21.59
N TYR A 57 3.73 -12.47 20.34
CA TYR A 57 4.87 -11.78 19.74
C TYR A 57 4.45 -10.59 18.85
N LEU A 58 3.55 -9.74 19.33
CA LEU A 58 2.98 -8.63 18.54
C LEU A 58 4.06 -7.72 17.91
N ILE A 59 5.05 -7.27 18.68
CA ILE A 59 6.09 -6.35 18.19
C ILE A 59 6.90 -7.00 17.08
N LEU A 60 7.25 -8.29 17.23
CA LEU A 60 7.97 -9.05 16.22
C LEU A 60 7.12 -9.22 14.95
N GLY A 61 5.82 -9.51 15.12
CA GLY A 61 4.85 -9.58 14.02
C GLY A 61 4.77 -8.29 13.21
N ILE A 62 4.69 -7.15 13.90
CA ILE A 62 4.69 -5.82 13.27
C ILE A 62 6.01 -5.59 12.52
N ALA A 63 7.15 -5.85 13.15
CA ALA A 63 8.46 -5.60 12.56
C ALA A 63 8.70 -6.44 11.30
N ILE A 64 8.43 -7.74 11.34
CA ILE A 64 8.63 -8.64 10.19
C ILE A 64 7.63 -8.32 9.08
N SER A 65 6.35 -8.14 9.42
CA SER A 65 5.29 -7.81 8.47
C SER A 65 5.56 -6.50 7.72
N LEU A 66 6.02 -5.46 8.44
CA LEU A 66 6.38 -4.18 7.84
C LEU A 66 7.63 -4.30 6.97
N SER A 67 8.64 -5.02 7.44
CA SER A 67 9.91 -5.17 6.71
C SER A 67 9.71 -5.88 5.37
N ILE A 68 8.97 -6.99 5.35
CA ILE A 68 8.68 -7.72 4.11
C ILE A 68 7.87 -6.83 3.15
N PHE A 69 6.86 -6.12 3.65
CA PHE A 69 6.07 -5.21 2.83
C PHE A 69 6.93 -4.14 2.16
N VAL A 70 7.82 -3.48 2.92
CA VAL A 70 8.70 -2.42 2.40
C VAL A 70 9.73 -2.99 1.42
N ILE A 71 10.26 -4.19 1.65
CA ILE A 71 11.20 -4.85 0.74
C ILE A 71 10.54 -5.18 -0.61
N LEU A 72 9.30 -5.67 -0.60
CA LEU A 72 8.54 -5.98 -1.81
C LEU A 72 8.20 -4.73 -2.63
N HIS A 73 8.15 -3.56 -1.98
CA HIS A 73 7.84 -2.27 -2.59
C HIS A 73 9.05 -1.32 -2.60
N PHE A 74 10.26 -1.87 -2.62
CA PHE A 74 11.45 -1.05 -2.54
C PHE A 74 11.57 -0.11 -3.74
N GLU A 75 11.68 1.18 -3.44
CA GLU A 75 11.78 2.27 -4.41
C GLU A 75 13.19 2.85 -4.44
N LYS A 76 13.57 3.45 -5.57
CA LYS A 76 14.89 4.11 -5.69
C LYS A 76 14.94 5.41 -4.91
N THR A 77 13.79 6.05 -4.72
CA THR A 77 13.71 7.35 -4.05
C THR A 77 13.43 7.19 -2.57
N PHE A 78 14.06 8.04 -1.76
CA PHE A 78 13.77 8.10 -0.32
C PHE A 78 12.29 8.35 -0.06
N LEU A 79 11.66 9.23 -0.85
CA LEU A 79 10.26 9.59 -0.70
C LEU A 79 9.32 8.41 -1.00
N GLY A 80 9.61 7.62 -2.05
CA GLY A 80 8.86 6.39 -2.35
C GLY A 80 8.95 5.36 -1.24
N ASN A 81 10.17 5.10 -0.73
CA ASN A 81 10.36 4.18 0.40
C ASN A 81 9.62 4.67 1.65
N PHE A 82 9.68 5.98 1.94
CA PHE A 82 8.98 6.55 3.08
C PHE A 82 7.45 6.41 2.95
N PHE A 83 6.91 6.59 1.74
CA PHE A 83 5.50 6.34 1.45
C PHE A 83 5.11 4.89 1.75
N PHE A 84 5.87 3.90 1.27
CA PHE A 84 5.56 2.48 1.50
C PHE A 84 5.70 2.06 2.96
N ILE A 85 6.61 2.67 3.72
CA ILE A 85 6.65 2.50 5.18
C ILE A 85 5.35 2.97 5.82
N LEU A 86 4.87 4.17 5.46
CA LEU A 86 3.61 4.71 6.01
C LEU A 86 2.40 3.87 5.58
N ALA A 87 2.35 3.42 4.33
CA ALA A 87 1.30 2.53 3.83
C ALA A 87 1.30 1.19 4.58
N GLY A 88 2.48 0.59 4.79
CA GLY A 88 2.62 -0.65 5.56
C GLY A 88 2.15 -0.49 7.00
N ILE A 89 2.49 0.63 7.67
CA ILE A 89 2.01 0.95 9.03
C ILE A 89 0.48 1.08 9.04
N LEU A 90 -0.10 1.77 8.04
CA LEU A 90 -1.55 1.92 7.91
C LEU A 90 -2.24 0.55 7.77
N LEU A 91 -1.72 -0.32 6.90
CA LEU A 91 -2.29 -1.65 6.66
C LEU A 91 -2.19 -2.57 7.89
N ILE A 92 -1.05 -2.54 8.60
CA ILE A 92 -0.90 -3.23 9.90
C ILE A 92 -1.95 -2.74 10.89
N TRP A 93 -2.15 -1.43 10.97
CA TRP A 93 -3.15 -0.84 11.87
C TRP A 93 -4.58 -1.29 11.49
N VAL A 94 -4.94 -1.27 10.20
CA VAL A 94 -6.25 -1.75 9.71
C VAL A 94 -6.46 -3.21 10.11
N GLN A 95 -5.45 -4.07 9.92
CA GLN A 95 -5.54 -5.48 10.32
C GLN A 95 -5.73 -5.62 11.83
N LEU A 96 -4.92 -4.94 12.65
CA LEU A 96 -5.01 -5.07 14.10
C LEU A 96 -6.32 -4.53 14.68
N LYS A 97 -6.88 -3.47 14.07
CA LYS A 97 -8.14 -2.87 14.53
C LYS A 97 -9.38 -3.60 14.06
N THR A 98 -9.40 -4.04 12.80
CA THR A 98 -10.60 -4.65 12.21
C THR A 98 -10.58 -6.17 12.28
N LYS A 99 -9.41 -6.78 12.50
CA LYS A 99 -9.19 -8.24 12.45
C LYS A 99 -9.72 -8.85 11.15
N SER A 100 -9.77 -8.06 10.07
CA SER A 100 -10.32 -8.44 8.78
C SER A 100 -9.27 -8.27 7.69
N LEU A 101 -8.86 -9.40 7.11
CA LEU A 101 -7.96 -9.42 5.97
C LEU A 101 -8.55 -8.67 4.77
N ILE A 102 -9.87 -8.77 4.58
CA ILE A 102 -10.58 -8.10 3.48
C ILE A 102 -10.41 -6.59 3.56
N ASN A 103 -10.47 -6.01 4.77
CA ASN A 103 -10.29 -4.57 4.94
C ASN A 103 -8.86 -4.13 4.59
N ALA A 104 -7.85 -4.92 4.95
CA ALA A 104 -6.47 -4.65 4.58
C ALA A 104 -6.28 -4.72 3.05
N VAL A 105 -6.83 -5.76 2.40
CA VAL A 105 -6.81 -5.92 0.93
C VAL A 105 -7.50 -4.74 0.24
N LEU A 106 -8.66 -4.30 0.70
CA LEU A 106 -9.38 -3.17 0.10
C LEU A 106 -8.59 -1.86 0.22
N ILE A 107 -7.99 -1.58 1.38
CA ILE A 107 -7.16 -0.39 1.56
C ILE A 107 -5.91 -0.45 0.68
N HIS A 108 -5.27 -1.62 0.57
CA HIS A 108 -4.11 -1.80 -0.30
C HIS A 108 -4.49 -1.63 -1.79
N PHE A 109 -5.60 -2.23 -2.23
CA PHE A 109 -6.17 -2.00 -3.56
C PHE A 109 -6.35 -0.50 -3.84
N LEU A 110 -6.93 0.26 -2.89
CA LEU A 110 -7.16 1.69 -3.06
C LEU A 110 -5.84 2.47 -3.18
N ILE A 111 -4.83 2.13 -2.38
CA ILE A 111 -3.49 2.73 -2.46
C ILE A 111 -2.88 2.49 -3.85
N ASN A 112 -2.99 1.28 -4.38
CA ASN A 112 -2.46 0.94 -5.70
C ASN A 112 -3.27 1.60 -6.83
N LEU A 113 -4.59 1.69 -6.68
CA LEU A 113 -5.46 2.37 -7.64
C LEU A 113 -5.15 3.86 -7.73
N ILE A 114 -5.06 4.54 -6.59
CA ILE A 114 -4.63 5.95 -6.54
C ILE A 114 -3.27 6.10 -7.22
N SER A 115 -2.38 5.13 -7.01
CA SER A 115 -1.05 5.18 -7.61
C SER A 115 -1.04 5.10 -9.12
N ILE A 116 -1.86 4.22 -9.68
CA ILE A 116 -2.02 4.10 -11.12
C ILE A 116 -2.67 5.37 -11.70
N LEU A 117 -3.72 5.90 -11.07
CA LEU A 117 -4.44 7.08 -11.54
C LEU A 117 -3.58 8.34 -11.60
N ILE A 118 -2.63 8.48 -10.67
CA ILE A 118 -1.72 9.64 -10.60
C ILE A 118 -0.44 9.40 -11.40
N SER A 119 -0.28 8.21 -12.00
CA SER A 119 0.87 7.93 -12.87
C SER A 119 0.92 8.88 -14.07
N ARG A 120 2.14 9.23 -14.48
CA ARG A 120 2.38 10.19 -15.58
C ARG A 120 1.71 9.78 -16.89
N ASP A 121 1.52 8.49 -17.11
CA ASP A 121 0.96 7.98 -18.37
C ASP A 121 -0.56 8.19 -18.44
N ILE A 122 -1.29 8.01 -17.33
CA ILE A 122 -2.72 8.34 -17.27
C ILE A 122 -2.93 9.86 -17.35
N ILE A 123 -2.12 10.64 -16.62
CA ILE A 123 -2.21 12.12 -16.68
C ILE A 123 -1.94 12.62 -18.11
N LYS A 124 -0.96 12.05 -18.81
CA LYS A 124 -0.70 12.38 -20.23
C LYS A 124 -1.84 11.94 -21.12
N ALA A 125 -2.41 10.74 -20.94
CA ALA A 125 -3.53 10.25 -21.73
C ALA A 125 -4.76 11.16 -21.59
N ILE A 126 -5.09 11.60 -20.37
CA ILE A 126 -6.17 12.56 -20.11
C ILE A 126 -5.89 13.89 -20.81
N LYS A 127 -4.69 14.45 -20.62
CA LYS A 127 -4.29 15.73 -21.27
C LYS A 127 -4.23 15.67 -22.80
N LEU A 128 -3.99 14.49 -23.38
CA LEU A 128 -3.99 14.29 -24.84
C LEU A 128 -5.40 14.05 -25.39
N GLY A 129 -6.31 13.45 -24.60
CA GLY A 129 -7.74 13.36 -24.91
C GLY A 129 -8.48 14.71 -24.79
N ASP A 130 -7.94 15.64 -24.00
CA ASP A 130 -8.41 17.03 -23.87
C ASP A 130 -7.86 17.99 -24.95
N LYS A 131 -7.10 17.51 -25.94
CA LYS A 131 -6.76 18.35 -27.10
C LYS A 131 -7.98 18.44 -28.05
N PRO A 132 -8.49 19.65 -28.37
CA PRO A 132 -9.52 19.80 -29.39
C PRO A 132 -9.02 19.38 -30.78
#